data_AF-A0A933CD65-F1
#
_entry.id   AF-A0A933CD65-F1
#
_cell.length_a   1.000
_cell.length_b   1.000
_cell.length_c   1.000
_cell.angle_alpha   90.00
_cell.angle_beta   90.00
_cell.angle_gamma   90.00
#
_symmetry.space_group_name_H-M   'P 1'
#
loop_
_entity.id
_entity.type
_entity.pdbx_description
1 polymer ?
#
loop_
_entity_poly.entity_id
_entity_poly.type
_entity_poly.pdbx_seq_one_letter_code
_entity_poly.pdbx_strand_id
1 'polypeptide(L)' 'MSYSQTHLAEAKRVIDRLDVDAIEKVADLLARARQGGGRLFILGVGGSAGNASHAVNDFRKLAGLE' A
#
# COMPACT_ATOMS: atom_id res chain seq x y z
N MET A 1 9.02 -10.44 -28.14
CA MET A 1 9.01 -10.32 -26.66
C MET A 1 7.80 -11.08 -26.16
N SER A 2 7.93 -11.95 -25.16
CA SER A 2 6.78 -12.69 -24.61
C SER A 2 5.88 -11.77 -23.79
N TYR A 3 4.63 -12.19 -23.54
CA TYR A 3 3.72 -11.43 -22.67
C TYR A 3 4.35 -11.15 -21.30
N SER A 4 4.95 -12.16 -20.66
CA SER A 4 5.59 -12.00 -19.36
C SER A 4 6.74 -10.99 -19.38
N GLN A 5 7.55 -10.98 -20.44
CA GLN A 5 8.62 -9.98 -20.60
C GLN A 5 8.05 -8.56 -20.73
N THR A 6 6.97 -8.39 -21.50
CA THR A 6 6.29 -7.09 -21.64
C THR A 6 5.68 -6.63 -20.32
N HIS A 7 4.94 -7.50 -19.63
CA HIS A 7 4.28 -7.19 -18.37
C HIS A 7 5.29 -6.78 -17.29
N LEU A 8 6.41 -7.49 -17.15
CA LEU A 8 7.47 -7.15 -16.21
C LEU A 8 8.14 -5.81 -16.55
N ALA A 9 8.34 -5.52 -17.84
CA ALA A 9 8.88 -4.23 -18.27
C ALA A 9 7.91 -3.08 -17.96
N GLU A 10 6.61 -3.27 -18.13
CA GLU A 10 5.58 -2.29 -17.78
C GLU A 10 5.48 -2.05 -16.28
N ALA A 11 5.47 -3.12 -15.48
CA ALA A 11 5.47 -3.03 -14.03
C ALA A 11 6.69 -2.24 -13.54
N LYS A 12 7.88 -2.51 -14.08
CA LYS A 12 9.09 -1.74 -13.77
C LYS A 12 8.92 -0.25 -14.08
N ARG A 13 8.41 0.12 -15.26
CA ARG A 13 8.18 1.54 -15.61
C ARG A 13 7.18 2.23 -14.68
N VAL A 14 6.22 1.50 -14.11
CA VAL A 14 5.31 2.05 -13.10
C VAL A 14 6.04 2.24 -11.78
N ILE A 15 6.81 1.24 -11.32
CA ILE A 15 7.59 1.29 -10.09
C ILE A 15 8.62 2.42 -10.13
N ASP A 16 9.35 2.58 -11.25
CA ASP A 16 10.38 3.62 -11.43
C ASP A 16 9.81 5.05 -11.35
N ARG A 17 8.47 5.22 -11.44
CA ARG A 17 7.79 6.52 -11.33
C ARG A 17 7.21 6.78 -9.94
N LEU A 18 7.32 5.83 -9.01
CA LEU A 18 6.85 6.02 -7.64
C LEU A 18 7.78 7.02 -6.92
N ASP A 19 7.18 7.97 -6.22
CA ASP A 19 7.89 8.90 -5.35
C ASP A 19 8.26 8.20 -4.04
N VAL A 20 9.56 7.94 -3.86
CA VAL A 20 10.09 7.26 -2.67
C VAL A 20 9.87 8.10 -1.41
N ASP A 21 10.01 9.43 -1.49
CA ASP A 21 9.83 10.30 -0.33
C ASP A 21 8.37 10.32 0.11
N ALA A 22 7.42 10.21 -0.83
CA ALA A 22 6.01 10.09 -0.51
C ALA A 22 5.69 8.77 0.21
N ILE A 23 6.32 7.67 -0.21
CA ILE A 23 6.16 6.35 0.43
C ILE A 23 6.65 6.41 1.89
N GLU A 24 7.85 6.93 2.12
CA GLU A 24 8.41 7.07 3.48
C GLU A 24 7.53 7.97 4.36
N LYS A 25 7.04 9.10 3.82
CA LYS A 25 6.10 9.98 4.54
C LYS A 25 4.83 9.25 4.97
N VAL A 26 4.28 8.38 4.11
CA VAL A 26 3.10 7.57 4.46
C VAL A 26 3.43 6.58 5.57
N ALA A 27 4.57 5.89 5.50
CA ALA A 27 5.01 4.98 6.56
C ALA A 27 5.16 5.69 7.92
N ASP A 28 5.80 6.87 7.93
CA ASP A 28 5.95 7.70 9.12
C ASP A 28 4.62 8.19 9.69
N LEU A 29 3.66 8.55 8.83
CA LEU A 29 2.32 8.95 9.26
C LEU A 29 1.57 7.79 9.92
N LEU A 30 1.65 6.59 9.34
CA LEU A 30 1.04 5.38 9.90
C LEU A 30 1.67 4.99 11.24
N ALA A 31 3.00 5.07 11.35
CA ALA A 31 3.71 4.80 12.59
C ALA A 31 3.30 5.77 13.71
N ARG A 32 3.20 7.07 13.39
CA ARG A 32 2.73 8.10 14.34
C ARG A 32 1.27 7.90 14.71
N ALA A 33 0.40 7.60 13.76
CA ALA A 33 -1.00 7.31 14.03
C ALA A 33 -1.13 6.15 15.03
N ARG A 34 -0.37 5.07 14.83
CA ARG A 34 -0.32 3.93 15.77
C ARG A 34 0.14 4.34 17.16
N GLN A 35 1.26 5.07 17.26
CA GLN A 35 1.82 5.51 18.53
C GLN A 35 0.85 6.42 19.31
N GLY A 36 0.07 7.22 18.59
CA GLY A 36 -0.95 8.10 19.15
C GLY A 36 -2.27 7.40 19.50
N GLY A 37 -2.40 6.08 19.31
CA GLY A 37 -3.67 5.36 19.49
C GLY A 37 -4.75 5.76 18.48
N GLY A 38 -4.35 6.28 17.32
CA GLY A 38 -5.22 6.66 16.22
C GLY A 38 -5.69 5.47 15.39
N ARG A 39 -6.73 5.71 14.59
CA ARG A 39 -7.41 4.69 13.78
C ARG A 39 -7.13 4.88 12.30
N LEU A 40 -6.88 3.77 11.59
CA LEU A 40 -6.73 3.76 10.14
C LEU A 40 -8.01 3.27 9.45
N PHE A 41 -8.49 4.05 8.48
CA PHE A 41 -9.58 3.65 7.60
C PHE A 41 -9.06 3.51 6.18
N ILE A 42 -9.29 2.35 5.56
CA ILE A 42 -8.90 2.08 4.16
C ILE A 42 -10.17 1.84 3.36
N LEU A 43 -10.33 2.59 2.27
CA LEU A 43 -11.47 2.48 1.37
C LEU A 43 -11.02 1.94 0.02
N GLY A 44 -11.83 1.06 -0.57
CA GLY A 44 -11.63 0.53 -1.91
C GLY A 44 -12.95 0.37 -2.63
N VAL A 45 -12.94 0.55 -3.95
CA VAL A 45 -14.12 0.44 -4.83
C VAL A 45 -13.79 -0.48 -6.00
N GLY A 46 -14.75 -1.35 -6.38
CA GLY A 46 -14.57 -2.30 -7.48
C GLY A 46 -13.38 -3.23 -7.25
N GLY A 47 -12.49 -3.37 -8.25
CA GLY A 47 -11.32 -4.23 -8.15
C GLY A 47 -10.37 -3.89 -6.98
N SER A 48 -10.31 -2.62 -6.57
CA SER A 48 -9.45 -2.19 -5.45
C SER A 48 -10.00 -2.55 -4.06
N ALA A 49 -11.27 -2.96 -3.96
CA ALA A 49 -11.87 -3.39 -2.70
C ALA A 49 -11.16 -4.63 -2.12
N GLY A 50 -10.68 -5.52 -3.00
CA GLY A 50 -9.86 -6.67 -2.60
C GLY A 50 -8.56 -6.22 -1.94
N ASN A 51 -7.79 -5.33 -2.59
CA ASN A 51 -6.56 -4.77 -2.03
C ASN A 51 -6.79 -4.05 -0.70
N ALA A 52 -7.88 -3.27 -0.58
CA ALA A 52 -8.24 -2.59 0.66
C ALA A 52 -8.53 -3.59 1.79
N SER A 53 -9.29 -4.65 1.52
CA SER A 53 -9.59 -5.71 2.49
C SER A 53 -8.33 -6.42 2.97
N HIS A 54 -7.43 -6.77 2.05
CA HIS A 54 -6.14 -7.36 2.39
C HIS A 54 -5.29 -6.41 3.26
N ALA A 55 -5.18 -5.15 2.86
CA ALA A 55 -4.41 -4.16 3.62
C ALA A 55 -4.95 -3.97 5.05
N VAL A 56 -6.26 -3.87 5.25
CA VAL A 56 -6.86 -3.75 6.60
C VAL A 56 -6.50 -4.95 7.47
N ASN A 57 -6.55 -6.15 6.91
CA ASN A 57 -6.18 -7.35 7.64
C ASN A 57 -4.71 -7.34 8.08
N ASP A 58 -3.82 -6.90 7.20
CA ASP A 58 -2.38 -6.88 7.46
C ASP A 58 -2.00 -5.77 8.44
N PHE A 59 -2.55 -4.56 8.30
CA PHE A 59 -2.31 -3.47 9.24
C PHE A 59 -2.82 -3.81 10.65
N ARG A 60 -3.97 -4.50 10.75
CA ARG A 60 -4.47 -4.96 12.04
C ARG A 60 -3.59 -6.05 12.64
N LYS A 61 -3.32 -7.14 11.89
CA LYS A 61 -2.66 -8.34 12.42
C LYS A 61 -1.14 -8.20 12.58
N LEU A 62 -0.49 -7.53 11.63
CA LEU A 62 0.96 -7.45 11.56
C LEU A 62 1.47 -6.12 12.13
N ALA A 63 0.77 -5.02 11.84
CA ALA A 63 1.20 -3.69 12.29
C ALA A 63 0.54 -3.24 13.62
N GLY A 64 -0.54 -3.88 14.07
CA GLY A 64 -1.25 -3.54 15.31
C GLY A 64 -1.92 -2.17 15.25
N LEU A 65 -2.48 -1.80 14.09
CA LEU A 65 -3.16 -0.52 13.86
C LEU A 65 -4.67 -0.76 13.65
N GLU A 66 -5.50 -0.25 14.58
CA GLU A 66 -6.96 -0.47 14.65
C GLU A 66 -7.79 0.80 14.87
#